data_AF-A0A969VPI6-F1
#
_entry.id   AF-A0A969VPI6-F1
#
_cell.length_a   1.000
_cell.length_b   1.000
_cell.length_c   1.000
_cell.angle_alpha   90.00
_cell.angle_beta   90.00
_cell.angle_gamma   90.00
#
_symmetry.space_group_name_H-M   'P 1'
#
loop_
_entity.id
_entity.type
_entity.pdbx_description
1 polymer ?
#
loop_
_entity_poly.entity_id
_entity_poly.type
_entity_poly.pdbx_seq_one_letter_code
_entity_poly.pdbx_strand_id
1 'polypeptide(L)'
;MDFDGVEIDFEGSLEWSVEDFENYIEFLAELKGEFEKFDLEVIVDMPAIDNQMNLQVDHPYKYSRIAQLGLDGYVLMMYDYMYGKIDPVGISPEDWVERVVNFAMDEFGEEKTKLIGGIHSYAYRTEASKVVRDLEYLRFVDIQKNSKYLEAVRDSSGELSFVDQGKRYYFADSIYLQKRKDFLEELGLQQVNVWQIIGNPWFE
;
A
#
# COMPACT_ATOMS: atom_id res chain seq x y z
N MET A 1 -17.86 -16.36 16.00
CA MET A 1 -17.38 -15.49 14.92
C MET A 1 -16.36 -16.35 14.25
N ASP A 2 -16.74 -16.87 13.09
CA ASP A 2 -15.90 -17.76 12.32
C ASP A 2 -15.33 -16.87 11.19
N PHE A 3 -14.04 -17.02 10.92
CA PHE A 3 -13.37 -16.30 9.85
C PHE A 3 -13.46 -17.12 8.57
N ASP A 4 -13.65 -16.46 7.43
CA ASP A 4 -13.71 -17.09 6.10
C ASP A 4 -12.33 -17.27 5.47
N GLY A 5 -11.26 -16.90 6.18
CA GLY A 5 -9.89 -16.95 5.67
C GLY A 5 -8.89 -16.21 6.55
N VAL A 6 -7.71 -15.97 5.99
CA VAL A 6 -6.62 -15.18 6.59
C VAL A 6 -6.01 -14.22 5.58
N GLU A 7 -5.60 -13.06 6.07
CA GLU A 7 -4.78 -12.07 5.36
C GLU A 7 -3.40 -12.05 6.02
N ILE A 8 -2.35 -12.35 5.25
CA ILE A 8 -0.99 -12.53 5.74
C ILE A 8 -0.19 -11.24 5.50
N ASP A 9 0.18 -10.59 6.61
CA ASP A 9 0.95 -9.35 6.63
C ASP A 9 2.34 -9.56 7.23
N PHE A 10 3.23 -10.21 6.47
CA PHE A 10 4.62 -10.44 6.85
C PHE A 10 5.51 -9.38 6.20
N GLU A 11 5.75 -8.29 6.94
CA GLU A 11 6.56 -7.16 6.50
C GLU A 11 8.07 -7.32 6.74
N GLY A 12 8.85 -6.33 6.30
CA GLY A 12 10.32 -6.36 6.39
C GLY A 12 10.98 -7.19 5.30
N SER A 13 10.23 -7.57 4.28
CA SER A 13 10.68 -8.46 3.19
C SER A 13 11.81 -7.90 2.33
N LEU A 14 12.07 -6.58 2.42
CA LEU A 14 13.20 -5.92 1.80
C LEU A 14 14.57 -6.27 2.42
N GLU A 15 14.56 -6.91 3.60
CA GLU A 15 15.75 -7.36 4.33
C GLU A 15 15.92 -8.88 4.30
N TRP A 16 15.01 -9.61 3.64
CA TRP A 16 15.01 -11.07 3.62
C TRP A 16 16.18 -11.64 2.83
N SER A 17 16.74 -12.72 3.36
CA SER A 17 17.65 -13.58 2.61
C SER A 17 16.89 -14.43 1.58
N VAL A 18 17.61 -15.09 0.67
CA VAL A 18 17.02 -16.07 -0.25
C VAL A 18 16.31 -17.19 0.51
N GLU A 19 16.89 -17.62 1.63
CA GLU A 19 16.31 -18.67 2.48
C GLU A 19 15.01 -18.20 3.13
N ASP A 20 14.96 -16.97 3.66
CA ASP A 20 13.73 -16.40 4.23
C ASP A 20 12.60 -16.34 3.19
N PHE A 21 12.91 -15.90 1.97
CA PHE A 21 11.92 -15.82 0.89
C PHE A 21 11.43 -17.20 0.44
N GLU A 22 12.31 -18.18 0.25
CA GLU A 22 11.86 -19.54 -0.14
C GLU A 22 11.08 -20.22 0.99
N ASN A 23 11.45 -20.01 2.26
CA ASN A 23 10.66 -20.46 3.42
C ASN A 23 9.28 -19.79 3.45
N TYR A 24 9.19 -18.50 3.10
CA TYR A 24 7.92 -17.80 2.99
C TYR A 24 7.02 -18.35 1.88
N ILE A 25 7.61 -18.66 0.71
CA ILE A 25 6.90 -19.29 -0.41
C ILE A 25 6.39 -20.69 -0.02
N GLU A 26 7.21 -21.50 0.66
CA GLU A 26 6.80 -22.82 1.17
C GLU A 26 5.66 -22.69 2.18
N PHE A 27 5.78 -21.77 3.15
CA PHE A 27 4.72 -21.48 4.11
C PHE A 27 3.40 -21.11 3.45
N LEU A 28 3.40 -20.18 2.48
CA LEU A 28 2.18 -19.77 1.78
C LEU A 28 1.57 -20.92 0.97
N ALA A 29 2.40 -21.76 0.35
CA ALA A 29 1.93 -22.92 -0.40
C ALA A 29 1.25 -23.96 0.51
N GLU A 30 1.87 -24.28 1.65
CA GLU A 30 1.29 -25.17 2.66
C GLU A 30 -0.01 -24.60 3.23
N LEU A 31 -0.01 -23.30 3.57
CA LEU A 31 -1.17 -22.61 4.10
C LEU A 31 -2.36 -22.68 3.13
N LYS A 32 -2.13 -22.33 1.86
CA LYS A 32 -3.15 -22.42 0.81
C LYS A 32 -3.69 -23.84 0.68
N GLY A 33 -2.81 -24.84 0.61
CA GLY A 33 -3.21 -26.25 0.51
C GLY A 33 -4.01 -26.78 1.70
N GLU A 34 -3.74 -26.30 2.92
CA GLU A 34 -4.55 -26.64 4.09
C GLU A 34 -5.90 -25.90 4.11
N PHE A 35 -5.91 -24.61 3.76
CA PHE A 35 -7.11 -23.77 3.80
C PHE A 35 -8.14 -24.15 2.75
N GLU A 36 -7.70 -24.56 1.55
CA GLU A 36 -8.59 -25.07 0.50
C GLU A 36 -9.44 -26.28 0.94
N LYS A 37 -8.95 -27.11 1.87
CA LYS A 37 -9.71 -28.27 2.38
C LYS A 37 -10.94 -27.87 3.17
N PHE A 38 -10.99 -26.62 3.63
CA PHE A 38 -12.04 -26.06 4.47
C PHE A 38 -12.80 -24.92 3.79
N ASP A 39 -12.56 -24.67 2.49
CA ASP A 39 -13.17 -23.55 1.75
C ASP A 39 -12.83 -22.19 2.39
N LEU A 40 -11.59 -22.04 2.87
CA LEU A 40 -11.07 -20.82 3.47
C LEU A 40 -10.13 -20.09 2.50
N GLU A 41 -10.21 -18.76 2.48
CA GLU A 41 -9.38 -17.91 1.62
C GLU A 41 -8.03 -17.57 2.25
N VAL A 42 -7.02 -17.40 1.39
CA VAL A 42 -5.70 -16.88 1.76
C VAL A 42 -5.40 -15.64 0.90
N ILE A 43 -5.27 -14.51 1.57
CA ILE A 43 -4.87 -13.22 0.99
C ILE A 43 -3.48 -12.86 1.53
N VAL A 44 -2.67 -12.16 0.74
CA VAL A 44 -1.35 -11.71 1.17
C VAL A 44 -1.13 -10.23 0.91
N ASP A 45 -0.56 -9.54 1.90
CA ASP A 45 -0.09 -8.17 1.78
C ASP A 45 1.34 -8.16 1.23
N MET A 46 1.55 -7.38 0.17
CA MET A 46 2.83 -7.29 -0.52
C MET A 46 3.36 -5.85 -0.49
N PRO A 47 4.68 -5.67 -0.31
CA PRO A 47 5.29 -4.35 -0.41
C PRO A 47 5.11 -3.81 -1.82
N ALA A 48 4.96 -2.50 -1.98
CA ALA A 48 4.85 -1.87 -3.29
C ALA A 48 6.21 -1.76 -4.00
N ILE A 49 6.43 -2.60 -5.01
CA ILE A 49 7.65 -2.64 -5.83
C ILE A 49 7.31 -2.10 -7.22
N ASP A 50 7.99 -1.04 -7.66
CA ASP A 50 7.76 -0.40 -8.97
C ASP A 50 8.75 -0.85 -10.04
N ASN A 51 9.82 -1.56 -9.65
CA ASN A 51 10.83 -2.17 -10.51
C ASN A 51 11.76 -3.05 -9.66
N GLN A 52 12.12 -4.24 -10.15
CA GLN A 52 13.10 -5.10 -9.50
C GLN A 52 14.49 -4.46 -9.35
N MET A 53 14.91 -3.59 -10.27
CA MET A 53 16.22 -2.93 -10.20
C MET A 53 16.32 -1.89 -9.08
N ASN A 54 15.19 -1.46 -8.51
CA ASN A 54 15.17 -0.56 -7.35
C ASN A 54 15.36 -1.30 -6.03
N LEU A 55 15.32 -2.64 -6.05
CA LEU A 55 15.69 -3.47 -4.92
C LEU A 55 17.21 -3.69 -4.92
N GLN A 56 17.75 -4.18 -3.80
CA GLN A 56 19.15 -4.60 -3.75
C GLN A 56 19.42 -5.59 -4.90
N VAL A 57 20.62 -5.53 -5.50
CA VAL A 57 21.01 -6.48 -6.55
C VAL A 57 20.78 -7.91 -6.03
N ASP A 58 20.07 -8.71 -6.82
CA ASP A 58 19.68 -10.10 -6.49
C ASP A 58 18.69 -10.24 -5.32
N HIS A 59 17.89 -9.21 -5.02
CA HIS A 59 16.84 -9.32 -4.00
C HIS A 59 15.88 -10.50 -4.29
N PRO A 60 15.61 -11.37 -3.31
CA PRO A 60 14.92 -12.63 -3.54
C PRO A 60 13.42 -12.47 -3.75
N TYR A 61 12.81 -11.41 -3.20
CA TYR A 61 11.36 -11.19 -3.32
C TYR A 61 10.96 -10.94 -4.77
N LYS A 62 10.12 -11.83 -5.32
CA LYS A 62 9.56 -11.77 -6.68
C LYS A 62 8.05 -11.96 -6.66
N TYR A 63 7.33 -10.99 -7.23
CA TYR A 63 5.89 -11.11 -7.45
C TYR A 63 5.52 -12.34 -8.30
N SER A 64 6.26 -12.61 -9.37
CA SER A 64 6.03 -13.80 -10.22
C SER A 64 6.12 -15.13 -9.47
N ARG A 65 6.95 -15.24 -8.42
CA ARG A 65 7.02 -16.46 -7.59
C ARG A 65 5.83 -16.58 -6.65
N ILE A 66 5.34 -15.47 -6.11
CA ILE A 66 4.13 -15.43 -5.27
C ILE A 66 2.89 -15.74 -6.11
N ALA A 67 2.77 -15.16 -7.32
CA ALA A 67 1.67 -15.40 -8.24
C ALA A 67 1.48 -16.89 -8.57
N GLN A 68 2.58 -17.64 -8.72
CA GLN A 68 2.54 -19.09 -8.99
C GLN A 68 1.83 -19.92 -7.90
N LEU A 69 1.64 -19.35 -6.71
CA LEU A 69 0.95 -20.02 -5.61
C LEU A 69 -0.57 -20.07 -5.80
N GLY A 70 -1.13 -19.22 -6.67
CA GLY A 70 -2.57 -19.22 -6.95
C GLY A 70 -3.45 -18.90 -5.73
N LEU A 71 -2.96 -18.03 -4.83
CA LEU A 71 -3.71 -17.52 -3.68
C LEU A 71 -5.01 -16.82 -4.10
N ASP A 72 -5.86 -16.49 -3.13
CA ASP A 72 -7.19 -15.95 -3.37
C ASP A 72 -7.18 -14.42 -3.58
N GLY A 73 -6.18 -13.73 -3.03
CA GLY A 73 -5.97 -12.29 -3.24
C GLY A 73 -4.55 -11.83 -2.92
N TYR A 74 -4.15 -10.73 -3.56
CA TYR A 74 -2.81 -10.15 -3.40
C TYR A 74 -2.91 -8.62 -3.28
N VAL A 75 -2.72 -8.10 -2.07
CA VAL A 75 -2.82 -6.67 -1.77
C VAL A 75 -1.49 -5.99 -2.07
N LEU A 76 -1.51 -5.00 -2.95
CA LEU A 76 -0.38 -4.11 -3.20
C LEU A 76 -0.45 -2.95 -2.21
N MET A 77 0.42 -2.93 -1.20
CA MET A 77 0.47 -1.87 -0.17
C MET A 77 1.10 -0.58 -0.72
N MET A 78 0.37 0.09 -1.61
CA MET A 78 0.83 1.26 -2.37
C MET A 78 0.69 2.56 -1.56
N TYR A 79 1.25 2.56 -0.36
CA TYR A 79 1.30 3.71 0.54
C TYR A 79 2.66 3.75 1.27
N ASP A 80 2.86 4.72 2.15
CA ASP A 80 4.13 4.97 2.86
C ASP A 80 5.35 5.28 1.98
N TYR A 81 5.13 5.70 0.73
CA TYR A 81 6.19 6.10 -0.21
C TYR A 81 7.15 7.12 0.40
N MET A 82 6.63 8.05 1.21
CA MET A 82 7.39 9.17 1.75
C MET A 82 8.47 8.78 2.77
N TYR A 83 8.41 7.58 3.36
CA TYR A 83 9.37 7.17 4.36
C TYR A 83 10.79 7.05 3.78
N GLY A 84 11.76 7.73 4.39
CA GLY A 84 13.15 7.75 3.94
C GLY A 84 13.42 8.55 2.66
N LYS A 85 12.41 9.21 2.07
CA LYS A 85 12.56 9.99 0.83
C LYS A 85 13.02 11.42 1.07
N ILE A 86 13.64 11.98 0.02
CA ILE A 86 14.00 13.39 -0.05
C ILE A 86 12.84 14.17 -0.67
N ASP A 87 12.31 15.17 0.03
CA ASP A 87 11.22 16.05 -0.39
C ASP A 87 10.02 15.29 -1.03
N PRO A 88 9.42 14.30 -0.34
CA PRO A 88 8.35 13.49 -0.93
C PRO A 88 7.13 14.34 -1.26
N VAL A 89 6.51 14.02 -2.38
CA VAL A 89 5.33 14.74 -2.90
C VAL A 89 4.03 14.31 -2.21
N GLY A 90 4.00 13.14 -1.58
CA GLY A 90 2.84 12.62 -0.83
C GLY A 90 3.08 11.26 -0.19
N ILE A 91 2.09 10.73 0.54
CA ILE A 91 2.12 9.38 1.15
C ILE A 91 2.06 8.32 0.05
N SER A 92 1.27 8.55 -0.98
CA SER A 92 1.11 7.65 -2.13
C SER A 92 1.02 8.46 -3.44
N PRO A 93 2.15 8.85 -4.05
CA PRO A 93 2.16 9.61 -5.30
C PRO A 93 1.56 8.82 -6.46
N GLU A 94 0.73 9.47 -7.29
CA GLU A 94 0.01 8.83 -8.40
C GLU A 94 0.94 8.13 -9.42
N ASP A 95 2.04 8.78 -9.79
CA ASP A 95 3.02 8.24 -10.76
C ASP A 95 3.75 7.00 -10.24
N TRP A 96 4.01 6.95 -8.93
CA TRP A 96 4.60 5.78 -8.29
C TRP A 96 3.61 4.63 -8.24
N VAL A 97 2.36 4.91 -7.85
CA VAL A 97 1.28 3.90 -7.88
C VAL A 97 1.12 3.29 -9.26
N GLU A 98 1.07 4.11 -10.32
CA GLU A 98 0.98 3.61 -11.70
C GLU A 98 2.10 2.62 -12.03
N ARG A 99 3.34 2.94 -11.66
CA ARG A 99 4.49 2.06 -11.93
C ARG A 99 4.41 0.76 -11.12
N VAL A 100 3.99 0.81 -9.85
CA VAL A 100 3.80 -0.39 -9.02
C VAL A 100 2.74 -1.30 -9.64
N VAL A 101 1.58 -0.74 -10.03
CA VAL A 101 0.50 -1.52 -10.64
C VAL A 101 0.95 -2.14 -11.96
N ASN A 102 1.56 -1.37 -12.85
CA ASN A 102 2.03 -1.88 -14.14
C ASN A 102 3.07 -3.00 -13.95
N PHE A 103 4.03 -2.82 -13.03
CA PHE A 103 5.01 -3.85 -12.71
C PHE A 103 4.36 -5.12 -12.14
N ALA A 104 3.41 -4.99 -11.23
CA ALA A 104 2.67 -6.12 -10.68
C ALA A 104 1.85 -6.85 -11.74
N MET A 105 1.15 -6.13 -12.63
CA MET A 105 0.37 -6.70 -13.72
C MET A 105 1.23 -7.55 -14.67
N ASP A 106 2.44 -7.08 -14.98
CA ASP A 106 3.40 -7.80 -15.82
C ASP A 106 3.92 -9.07 -15.13
N GLU A 107 4.26 -8.99 -13.84
CA GLU A 107 4.79 -10.12 -13.06
C GLU A 107 3.73 -11.19 -12.77
N PHE A 108 2.47 -10.80 -12.56
CA PHE A 108 1.39 -11.71 -12.20
C PHE A 108 0.76 -12.44 -13.41
N GLY A 109 0.87 -11.89 -14.62
CA GLY A 109 0.39 -12.53 -15.83
C GLY A 109 -1.10 -12.90 -15.77
N GLU A 110 -1.42 -14.19 -15.71
CA GLU A 110 -2.81 -14.68 -15.66
C GLU A 110 -3.49 -14.42 -14.31
N GLU A 111 -2.72 -14.36 -13.22
CA GLU A 111 -3.22 -14.14 -11.86
C GLU A 111 -3.53 -12.68 -11.54
N LYS A 112 -3.26 -11.76 -12.47
CA LYS A 112 -3.40 -10.31 -12.26
C LYS A 112 -4.81 -9.86 -11.87
N THR A 113 -5.84 -10.66 -12.17
CA THR A 113 -7.24 -10.37 -11.80
C THR A 113 -7.50 -10.48 -10.30
N LYS A 114 -6.59 -11.10 -9.54
CA LYS A 114 -6.63 -11.24 -8.08
C LYS A 114 -5.82 -10.17 -7.35
N LEU A 115 -5.19 -9.24 -8.08
CA LEU A 115 -4.50 -8.11 -7.48
C LEU A 115 -5.53 -7.14 -6.86
N ILE A 116 -5.23 -6.67 -5.65
CA ILE A 116 -6.05 -5.76 -4.85
C ILE A 116 -5.21 -4.50 -4.60
N GLY A 117 -5.79 -3.33 -4.88
CA GLY A 117 -5.08 -2.05 -4.71
C GLY A 117 -5.18 -1.51 -3.29
N GLY A 118 -4.06 -1.40 -2.58
CA GLY A 118 -3.99 -0.76 -1.27
C GLY A 118 -4.11 0.77 -1.33
N ILE A 119 -4.92 1.34 -0.45
CA ILE A 119 -5.20 2.78 -0.35
C ILE A 119 -5.00 3.21 1.11
N HIS A 120 -4.29 4.31 1.35
CA HIS A 120 -4.25 4.90 2.69
C HIS A 120 -5.45 5.82 2.94
N SER A 121 -5.94 5.81 4.17
CA SER A 121 -6.95 6.76 4.68
C SER A 121 -6.42 7.60 5.84
N TYR A 122 -5.16 7.42 6.23
CA TYR A 122 -4.55 8.10 7.37
C TYR A 122 -3.77 9.36 6.97
N ALA A 123 -3.17 9.98 7.98
CA ALA A 123 -2.35 11.16 7.85
C ALA A 123 -0.97 10.98 8.47
N TYR A 124 0.01 11.72 7.96
CA TYR A 124 1.29 11.90 8.59
C TYR A 124 1.60 13.35 8.90
N ARG A 125 2.34 13.54 9.99
CA ARG A 125 3.13 14.74 10.24
C ARG A 125 4.61 14.42 10.20
N THR A 126 5.37 15.32 9.60
CA THR A 126 6.84 15.28 9.61
C THR A 126 7.42 16.69 9.73
N GLU A 127 8.71 16.80 10.01
CA GLU A 127 9.42 18.08 9.89
C GLU A 127 9.35 18.56 8.45
N ALA A 128 9.20 19.87 8.23
CA ALA A 128 9.38 20.49 6.92
C ALA A 128 10.88 20.54 6.60
N SER A 129 11.45 19.36 6.43
CA SER A 129 12.85 19.13 6.12
C SER A 129 12.96 18.43 4.76
N LYS A 130 14.17 18.47 4.20
CA LYS A 130 14.42 17.81 2.93
C LYS A 130 14.36 16.30 3.01
N VAL A 131 14.49 15.67 4.17
CA VAL A 131 14.51 14.20 4.28
C VAL A 131 13.52 13.77 5.34
N VAL A 132 12.54 12.98 4.95
CA VAL A 132 11.59 12.41 5.90
C VAL A 132 12.25 11.23 6.60
N ARG A 133 12.66 11.43 7.84
CA ARG A 133 13.24 10.38 8.71
C ARG A 133 12.31 9.96 9.83
N ASP A 134 11.44 10.87 10.26
CA ASP A 134 10.46 10.65 11.30
C ASP A 134 9.07 10.96 10.74
N LEU A 135 8.17 9.99 10.86
CA LEU A 135 6.76 10.13 10.56
C LEU A 135 5.95 9.92 11.82
N GLU A 136 5.09 10.87 12.10
CA GLU A 136 4.09 10.74 13.14
C GLU A 136 2.75 10.44 12.52
N TYR A 137 2.25 9.25 12.81
CA TYR A 137 0.91 8.82 12.43
C TYR A 137 -0.14 9.69 13.12
N LEU A 138 -1.07 10.23 12.33
CA LEU A 138 -2.18 11.05 12.81
C LEU A 138 -3.51 10.50 12.32
N ARG A 139 -4.53 10.59 13.18
CA ARG A 139 -5.92 10.39 12.77
C ARG A 139 -6.43 11.64 12.10
N PHE A 140 -7.37 11.49 11.16
CA PHE A 140 -7.96 12.63 10.46
C PHE A 140 -8.60 13.66 11.40
N VAL A 141 -9.26 13.21 12.48
CA VAL A 141 -9.83 14.11 13.51
C VAL A 141 -8.79 14.97 14.22
N ASP A 142 -7.53 14.56 14.27
CA ASP A 142 -6.46 15.32 14.89
C ASP A 142 -5.90 16.37 13.92
N ILE A 143 -5.91 16.06 12.61
CA ILE A 143 -5.61 17.02 11.54
C ILE A 143 -6.65 18.15 11.48
N GLN A 144 -7.94 17.83 11.58
CA GLN A 144 -9.04 18.81 11.50
C GLN A 144 -9.00 19.88 12.61
N LYS A 145 -8.31 19.62 13.72
CA LYS A 145 -8.14 20.59 14.81
C LYS A 145 -7.07 21.64 14.49
N ASN A 146 -6.20 21.40 13.51
CA ASN A 146 -5.18 22.37 13.13
C ASN A 146 -5.84 23.57 12.41
N SER A 147 -5.47 24.79 12.80
CA SER A 147 -6.03 26.02 12.22
C SER A 147 -5.72 26.20 10.73
N LYS A 148 -4.67 25.53 10.22
CA LYS A 148 -4.25 25.49 8.82
C LYS A 148 -4.91 24.40 8.00
N TYR A 149 -5.77 23.56 8.59
CA TYR A 149 -6.50 22.50 7.86
C TYR A 149 -7.24 23.02 6.63
N LEU A 150 -7.91 24.18 6.75
CA LEU A 150 -8.66 24.79 5.64
C LEU A 150 -7.77 25.46 4.58
N GLU A 151 -6.46 25.58 4.84
CA GLU A 151 -5.46 26.09 3.89
C GLU A 151 -4.76 24.95 3.13
N ALA A 152 -5.17 23.69 3.35
CA ALA A 152 -4.58 22.54 2.70
C ALA A 152 -4.70 22.62 1.17
N VAL A 153 -3.59 22.28 0.51
CA VAL A 153 -3.50 22.22 -0.95
C VAL A 153 -3.61 20.78 -1.39
N ARG A 154 -4.41 20.56 -2.42
CA ARG A 154 -4.61 19.24 -3.04
C ARG A 154 -3.66 19.06 -4.22
N ASP A 155 -3.02 17.91 -4.30
CA ASP A 155 -2.22 17.54 -5.47
C ASP A 155 -3.06 16.85 -6.57
N SER A 156 -2.41 16.34 -7.62
CA SER A 156 -3.10 15.64 -8.71
C SER A 156 -3.77 14.33 -8.26
N SER A 157 -3.10 13.57 -7.39
CA SER A 157 -3.60 12.33 -6.80
C SER A 157 -4.85 12.55 -5.93
N GLY A 158 -5.07 13.79 -5.52
CA GLY A 158 -6.13 14.16 -4.62
C GLY A 158 -5.68 14.22 -3.16
N GLU A 159 -4.42 13.94 -2.84
CA GLU A 159 -3.92 14.01 -1.47
C GLU A 159 -3.81 15.47 -1.03
N LEU A 160 -4.11 15.73 0.24
CA LEU A 160 -4.04 17.07 0.83
C LEU A 160 -2.77 17.23 1.65
N SER A 161 -2.17 18.42 1.56
CA SER A 161 -1.06 18.79 2.43
C SER A 161 -1.06 20.26 2.84
N PHE A 162 -0.46 20.56 3.99
CA PHE A 162 -0.16 21.94 4.41
C PHE A 162 1.11 21.99 5.26
N VAL A 163 1.63 23.19 5.47
CA VAL A 163 2.74 23.45 6.39
C VAL A 163 2.27 24.37 7.50
N ASP A 164 2.54 23.98 8.74
CA ASP A 164 2.27 24.78 9.93
C ASP A 164 3.44 24.68 10.92
N GLN A 165 3.94 25.83 11.37
CA GLN A 165 5.05 25.92 12.33
C GLN A 165 6.28 25.05 12.01
N GLY A 166 6.66 24.97 10.73
CA GLY A 166 7.81 24.17 10.30
C GLY A 166 7.54 22.66 10.26
N LYS A 167 6.29 22.22 10.43
CA LYS A 167 5.84 20.85 10.21
C LYS A 167 5.04 20.77 8.93
N ARG A 168 5.19 19.65 8.21
CA ARG A 168 4.37 19.34 7.04
C ARG A 168 3.39 18.21 7.40
N TYR A 169 2.17 18.35 6.91
CA TYR A 169 1.09 17.42 7.08
C TYR A 169 0.66 16.88 5.72
N TYR A 170 0.43 15.58 5.64
CA TYR A 170 -0.13 14.89 4.47
C TYR A 170 -1.31 14.05 4.94
N PHE A 171 -2.42 14.04 4.21
CA PHE A 171 -3.61 13.30 4.62
C PHE A 171 -4.57 13.02 3.47
N ALA A 172 -5.32 11.94 3.62
CA ALA A 172 -6.42 11.54 2.75
C ALA A 172 -7.76 12.07 3.28
N ASP A 173 -8.66 12.45 2.37
CA ASP A 173 -10.08 12.66 2.62
C ASP A 173 -10.93 11.80 1.65
N SER A 174 -12.25 11.95 1.70
CA SER A 174 -13.19 11.20 0.85
C SER A 174 -12.91 11.38 -0.64
N ILE A 175 -12.54 12.60 -1.05
CA ILE A 175 -12.19 12.93 -2.44
C ILE A 175 -10.92 12.19 -2.87
N TYR A 176 -9.89 12.13 -2.02
CA TYR A 176 -8.70 11.31 -2.30
C TYR A 176 -9.06 9.84 -2.46
N LEU A 177 -9.84 9.27 -1.52
CA LEU A 177 -10.19 7.85 -1.54
C LEU A 177 -10.96 7.49 -2.82
N GLN A 178 -11.92 8.32 -3.22
CA GLN A 178 -12.69 8.12 -4.44
C GLN A 178 -11.81 8.21 -5.69
N LYS A 179 -11.00 9.27 -5.80
CA LYS A 179 -10.06 9.43 -6.93
C LYS A 179 -9.09 8.27 -7.04
N ARG A 180 -8.53 7.83 -5.90
CA ARG A 180 -7.59 6.71 -5.87
C ARG A 180 -8.26 5.41 -6.31
N LYS A 181 -9.47 5.14 -5.83
CA LYS A 181 -10.27 3.99 -6.28
C LYS A 181 -10.48 4.03 -7.80
N ASP A 182 -10.97 5.15 -8.33
CA ASP A 182 -11.24 5.30 -9.76
C ASP A 182 -9.97 5.13 -10.60
N PHE A 183 -8.86 5.71 -10.14
CA PHE A 183 -7.55 5.55 -10.80
C PHE A 183 -7.06 4.10 -10.82
N LEU A 184 -7.21 3.36 -9.71
CA LEU A 184 -6.83 1.94 -9.65
C LEU A 184 -7.72 1.08 -10.56
N GLU A 185 -9.02 1.40 -10.65
CA GLU A 185 -9.96 0.76 -11.58
C GLU A 185 -9.57 1.01 -13.04
N GLU A 186 -9.15 2.23 -13.38
CA GLU A 186 -8.63 2.58 -14.72
C GLU A 186 -7.36 1.80 -15.08
N LEU A 187 -6.50 1.53 -14.09
CA LEU A 187 -5.30 0.68 -14.25
C LEU A 187 -5.61 -0.83 -14.27
N GLY A 188 -6.87 -1.22 -14.07
CA GLY A 188 -7.34 -2.60 -14.16
C GLY A 188 -7.49 -3.34 -12.83
N LEU A 189 -7.24 -2.69 -11.68
CA LEU A 189 -7.48 -3.26 -10.36
C LEU A 189 -8.95 -3.07 -9.96
N GLN A 190 -9.70 -4.16 -9.91
CA GLN A 190 -11.16 -4.13 -9.64
C GLN A 190 -11.52 -4.17 -8.15
N GLN A 191 -10.52 -4.36 -7.28
CA GLN A 191 -10.69 -4.47 -5.84
C GLN A 191 -9.71 -3.54 -5.14
N VAL A 192 -10.14 -2.98 -4.01
CA VAL A 192 -9.31 -2.09 -3.18
C VAL A 192 -9.33 -2.52 -1.73
N ASN A 193 -8.19 -2.38 -1.06
CA ASN A 193 -8.01 -2.53 0.38
C ASN A 193 -7.71 -1.14 0.96
N VAL A 194 -8.39 -0.73 2.04
CA VAL A 194 -8.16 0.59 2.64
C VAL A 194 -7.60 0.49 4.05
N TRP A 195 -6.37 0.97 4.23
CA TRP A 195 -5.72 1.09 5.53
C TRP A 195 -5.97 2.49 6.12
N GLN A 196 -6.73 2.70 7.18
CA GLN A 196 -7.51 1.76 7.98
C GLN A 196 -8.91 2.32 8.30
N ILE A 197 -9.87 1.45 8.61
CA ILE A 197 -11.32 1.72 8.73
C ILE A 197 -11.72 2.75 9.83
N ILE A 198 -10.79 3.22 10.66
CA ILE A 198 -11.12 4.06 11.82
C ILE A 198 -10.85 5.54 11.57
N GLY A 199 -11.92 6.34 11.65
CA GLY A 199 -11.84 7.78 11.93
C GLY A 199 -11.71 8.71 10.72
N ASN A 200 -11.96 8.22 9.50
CA ASN A 200 -11.78 8.96 8.25
C ASN A 200 -13.10 9.12 7.48
N PRO A 201 -13.27 10.18 6.68
CA PRO A 201 -14.37 10.29 5.73
C PRO A 201 -14.12 9.29 4.58
N TRP A 202 -15.03 8.33 4.43
CA TRP A 202 -14.98 7.27 3.40
C TRP A 202 -15.40 7.79 2.02
N PHE A 203 -15.49 6.90 1.04
CA PHE A 203 -15.91 7.18 -0.34
C PHE A 203 -17.19 8.05 -0.42
N GLU A 204 -17.27 8.91 -1.44
CA GLU A 204 -18.44 9.77 -1.76
C GLU A 204 -19.41 9.11 -2.76
#